data_AF-K0R0L5-F1
#
_entry.id   AF-K0R0L5-F1
#
_cell.length_a   1.000
_cell.length_b   1.000
_cell.length_c   1.000
_cell.angle_alpha   90.00
_cell.angle_beta   90.00
_cell.angle_gamma   90.00
#
_symmetry.space_group_name_H-M   'P 1'
#
loop_
_entity.id
_entity.type
_entity.pdbx_description
1 polymer ?
#
loop_
_entity_poly.entity_id
_entity_poly.type
_entity_poly.pdbx_seq_one_letter_code
_entity_poly.pdbx_strand_id
1 'polypeptide(L)'
;MYEARTIDDAEVLLWAFVRLRIEHWVGLDYEDLKNLISTTRKPGDGVDCHAISFAAANNLAVALTMMRHLHLVERPFTFAQIRRNGLGPYKPQYKLEAASEESSTKPDVPKLPWREPIKVISLLDTYLSCVRGTASGCPLNYTIRRRAVPPAAGDDPATNYRTMDQEKVARAPIFLPGAADLNEDDVSGEPWSQVKKTRHDRSGRKMYNTYVSSALGANHLDHEVKGLHSILQNLTYTGPKRNWTLDNFLTKHADAHETLASLVEYGYTGLDDRLAVSYLLQGIKFAPLESCTTQILATPRLRSNFDDAAALYRDMHLSLKAKQGVNHRNVSELRSGTKLEDRYYSTEEFEKLSEDQKDKLFRLREERSDASKKKANSKKKAAQKQADKVKNQREELKSSKRKIKKANARIAKLESQKADADDELSLDSSGELGAARR
;
A
#
# COMPACT_ATOMS: atom_id res chain seq x y z
N MET A 1 51.56 -33.10 -30.31
CA MET A 1 50.93 -32.80 -29.02
C MET A 1 50.61 -31.33 -29.02
N TYR A 2 49.35 -30.95 -29.16
CA TYR A 2 48.94 -29.55 -29.01
C TYR A 2 48.81 -29.28 -27.50
N GLU A 3 49.71 -28.47 -26.95
CA GLU A 3 49.61 -28.02 -25.57
C GLU A 3 48.35 -27.18 -25.42
N ALA A 4 47.40 -27.64 -24.60
CA ALA A 4 46.22 -26.87 -24.26
C ALA A 4 46.66 -25.61 -23.49
N ARG A 5 46.79 -24.48 -24.19
CA ARG A 5 47.00 -23.19 -23.54
C ARG A 5 45.83 -22.93 -22.60
N THR A 6 46.14 -22.85 -21.31
CA THR A 6 45.22 -22.35 -20.29
C THR A 6 45.11 -20.85 -20.51
N ILE A 7 43.99 -20.43 -21.07
CA ILE A 7 43.73 -19.01 -21.31
C ILE A 7 43.39 -18.38 -19.96
N ASP A 8 44.16 -17.35 -19.58
CA ASP A 8 43.93 -16.58 -18.37
C ASP A 8 42.59 -15.83 -18.44
N ASP A 9 41.95 -15.56 -17.30
CA ASP A 9 40.62 -14.90 -17.23
C ASP A 9 40.53 -13.61 -18.08
N ALA A 10 41.65 -12.88 -18.21
CA ALA A 10 41.75 -11.66 -19.01
C ALA A 10 41.77 -11.91 -20.52
N GLU A 11 42.39 -13.02 -20.96
CA GLU A 11 42.51 -13.40 -22.37
C GLU A 11 41.22 -14.06 -22.88
N VAL A 12 40.46 -14.79 -22.04
CA VAL A 12 39.14 -15.34 -22.44
C VAL A 12 38.16 -14.21 -22.70
N LEU A 13 38.14 -13.19 -21.83
CA LEU A 13 37.33 -12.00 -22.01
C LEU A 13 37.75 -11.23 -23.27
N LEU A 14 39.05 -11.04 -23.51
CA LEU A 14 39.54 -10.37 -24.72
C LEU A 14 39.18 -11.16 -25.99
N TRP A 15 39.37 -12.48 -26.00
CA TRP A 15 39.09 -13.36 -27.13
C TRP A 15 37.58 -13.41 -27.45
N ALA A 16 36.73 -13.51 -26.42
CA ALA A 16 35.29 -13.55 -26.57
C ALA A 16 34.74 -12.19 -27.07
N PHE A 17 35.32 -11.07 -26.61
CA PHE A 17 34.97 -9.71 -27.06
C PHE A 17 35.50 -9.36 -28.45
N VAL A 18 36.68 -9.86 -28.83
CA VAL A 18 37.23 -9.63 -30.18
C VAL A 18 36.43 -10.38 -31.24
N ARG A 19 35.81 -11.52 -30.88
CA ARG A 19 35.01 -12.35 -31.79
C ARG A 19 33.53 -11.96 -31.88
N LEU A 20 32.99 -11.30 -30.85
CA LEU A 20 31.59 -10.85 -30.78
C LEU A 20 31.55 -9.37 -30.40
N ARG A 21 30.98 -8.51 -31.26
CA ARG A 21 30.75 -7.09 -30.93
C ARG A 21 29.96 -6.99 -29.62
N ILE A 22 30.26 -5.97 -28.81
CA ILE A 22 29.62 -5.67 -27.52
C ILE A 22 28.07 -5.71 -27.61
N GLU A 23 27.52 -5.26 -28.73
CA GLU A 23 26.08 -5.25 -29.03
C GLU A 23 25.44 -6.65 -29.03
N HIS A 24 26.18 -7.69 -29.44
CA HIS A 24 25.68 -9.07 -29.43
C HIS A 24 25.70 -9.67 -28.02
N TRP A 25 26.56 -9.17 -27.12
CA TRP A 25 26.64 -9.68 -25.75
C TRP A 25 25.43 -9.32 -24.90
N VAL A 26 24.83 -8.15 -25.14
CA VAL A 26 23.68 -7.67 -24.37
C VAL A 26 22.47 -8.62 -24.51
N GLY A 27 22.29 -9.21 -25.69
CA GLY A 27 21.17 -10.10 -26.01
C GLY A 27 21.37 -11.57 -25.68
N LEU A 28 22.57 -11.99 -25.21
CA LEU A 28 22.85 -13.39 -24.88
C LEU A 28 22.27 -13.75 -23.52
N ASP A 29 21.44 -14.80 -23.43
CA ASP A 29 20.96 -15.34 -22.17
C ASP A 29 22.00 -16.23 -21.47
N TYR A 30 21.79 -16.56 -20.19
CA TYR A 30 22.72 -17.41 -19.44
C TYR A 30 22.87 -18.80 -20.08
N GLU A 31 21.81 -19.34 -20.69
CA GLU A 31 21.89 -20.62 -21.42
C GLU A 31 22.69 -20.47 -22.73
N ASP A 32 22.60 -19.33 -23.41
CA ASP A 32 23.41 -19.05 -24.60
C ASP A 32 24.89 -18.92 -24.24
N LEU A 33 25.21 -18.25 -23.12
CA LEU A 33 26.56 -18.16 -22.61
C LEU A 33 27.12 -19.55 -22.27
N LYS A 34 26.32 -20.40 -21.64
CA LYS A 34 26.69 -21.78 -21.33
C LYS A 34 26.90 -22.60 -22.59
N ASN A 35 26.05 -22.44 -23.61
CA ASN A 35 26.22 -23.07 -24.91
C ASN A 35 27.50 -22.60 -25.62
N LEU A 36 27.81 -21.30 -25.56
CA LEU A 36 29.05 -20.70 -26.08
C LEU A 36 30.29 -21.27 -25.39
N ILE A 37 30.27 -21.36 -24.05
CA ILE A 37 31.36 -21.95 -23.25
C ILE A 37 31.50 -23.45 -23.56
N SER A 38 30.40 -24.16 -23.80
CA SER A 38 30.44 -25.58 -24.15
C SER A 38 31.02 -25.84 -25.54
N THR A 39 30.72 -24.95 -26.49
CA THR A 39 31.20 -25.01 -27.88
C THR A 39 32.67 -24.66 -27.95
N THR A 40 33.15 -23.71 -27.14
CA THR A 40 34.57 -23.35 -27.07
C THR A 40 35.44 -24.41 -26.37
N ARG A 41 34.84 -25.23 -25.51
CA ARG A 41 35.50 -26.38 -24.87
C ARG A 41 35.58 -27.63 -25.76
N LYS A 42 34.72 -27.77 -26.79
CA LYS A 42 34.63 -28.96 -27.65
C LYS A 42 35.15 -28.63 -29.06
N PRO A 43 36.07 -29.42 -29.65
CA PRO A 43 36.52 -29.15 -31.01
C PRO A 43 35.42 -29.43 -32.03
N GLY A 44 35.15 -28.44 -32.87
CA GLY A 44 34.65 -28.68 -34.23
C GLY A 44 35.85 -28.78 -35.17
N ASP A 45 35.75 -29.69 -36.15
CA ASP A 45 36.71 -30.06 -37.19
C ASP A 45 37.77 -28.97 -37.50
N GLY A 46 38.93 -29.04 -36.81
CA GLY A 46 40.12 -28.24 -37.13
C GLY A 46 40.41 -26.96 -36.31
N VAL A 47 39.72 -26.66 -35.20
CA VAL A 47 40.03 -25.49 -34.34
C VAL A 47 40.63 -25.88 -32.99
N ASP A 48 41.66 -25.15 -32.53
CA ASP A 48 42.32 -25.34 -31.23
C ASP A 48 41.33 -25.27 -30.06
N CYS A 49 41.33 -26.30 -29.21
CA CYS A 49 40.51 -26.35 -28.00
C CYS A 49 41.08 -25.42 -26.92
N HIS A 50 40.23 -24.60 -26.31
CA HIS A 50 40.62 -23.77 -25.17
C HIS A 50 40.03 -24.33 -23.86
N ALA A 51 40.91 -24.57 -22.88
CA ALA A 51 40.50 -25.00 -21.54
C ALA A 51 40.01 -23.77 -20.73
N ILE A 52 38.70 -23.56 -20.68
CA ILE A 52 38.08 -22.49 -19.87
C ILE A 52 37.83 -23.01 -18.45
N SER A 53 38.46 -22.39 -17.44
CA SER A 53 38.26 -22.75 -16.03
C SER A 53 36.82 -22.46 -15.54
N PHE A 54 36.38 -23.10 -14.46
CA PHE A 54 35.07 -22.80 -13.86
C PHE A 54 35.00 -21.36 -13.31
N ALA A 55 36.13 -20.85 -12.78
CA ALA A 55 36.22 -19.47 -12.32
C ALA A 55 36.07 -18.47 -13.47
N ALA A 56 36.69 -18.74 -14.63
CA ALA A 56 36.55 -17.93 -15.83
C ALA A 56 35.10 -17.89 -16.32
N ALA A 57 34.42 -19.04 -16.36
CA ALA A 57 33.01 -19.15 -16.74
C ALA A 57 32.09 -18.35 -15.82
N ASN A 58 32.32 -18.40 -14.50
CA ASN A 58 31.54 -17.62 -13.53
C ASN A 58 31.82 -16.10 -13.66
N ASN A 59 33.09 -15.72 -13.86
CA ASN A 59 33.45 -14.31 -14.10
C ASN A 59 32.81 -13.78 -15.40
N LEU A 60 32.70 -14.59 -16.45
CA LEU A 60 31.98 -14.25 -17.67
C LEU A 60 30.49 -14.02 -17.42
N ALA A 61 29.84 -14.86 -16.60
CA ALA A 61 28.44 -14.69 -16.24
C ALA A 61 28.21 -13.38 -15.47
N VAL A 62 29.08 -13.05 -14.51
CA VAL A 62 29.02 -11.77 -13.78
C VAL A 62 29.30 -10.57 -14.70
N ALA A 63 30.20 -10.72 -15.66
CA ALA A 63 30.49 -9.69 -16.66
C ALA A 63 29.27 -9.43 -17.55
N LEU A 64 28.56 -10.49 -17.96
CA LEU A 64 27.31 -10.38 -18.71
C LEU A 64 26.25 -9.60 -17.91
N THR A 65 26.07 -9.91 -16.61
CA THR A 65 25.18 -9.15 -15.72
C THR A 65 25.52 -7.67 -15.67
N MET A 66 26.82 -7.33 -15.59
CA MET A 66 27.30 -5.95 -15.60
C MET A 66 26.98 -5.23 -16.90
N MET A 67 27.24 -5.85 -18.06
CA MET A 67 26.96 -5.25 -19.36
C MET A 67 25.46 -5.03 -19.57
N ARG A 68 24.64 -6.02 -19.21
CA ARG A 68 23.18 -5.91 -19.27
C ARG A 68 22.68 -4.77 -18.41
N HIS A 69 23.19 -4.64 -17.18
CA HIS A 69 22.86 -3.52 -16.29
C HIS A 69 23.22 -2.17 -16.92
N LEU A 70 24.46 -2.00 -17.35
CA LEU A 70 24.94 -0.72 -17.87
C LEU A 70 24.26 -0.34 -19.19
N HIS A 71 23.98 -1.32 -20.05
CA HIS A 71 23.19 -1.11 -21.27
C HIS A 71 21.75 -0.70 -20.95
N LEU A 72 21.09 -1.42 -20.05
CA LEU A 72 19.69 -1.14 -19.66
C LEU A 72 19.53 0.22 -18.97
N VAL A 73 20.56 0.72 -18.31
CA VAL A 73 20.58 2.02 -17.63
C VAL A 73 21.11 3.14 -18.55
N GLU A 74 21.48 2.79 -19.79
CA GLU A 74 22.07 3.67 -20.81
C GLU A 74 23.35 4.37 -20.32
N ARG A 75 24.16 3.68 -19.49
CA ARG A 75 25.47 4.19 -19.07
C ARG A 75 26.56 3.76 -20.04
N PRO A 76 27.48 4.67 -20.41
CA PRO A 76 28.65 4.29 -21.18
C PRO A 76 29.56 3.40 -20.32
N PHE A 77 30.07 2.34 -20.91
CA PHE A 77 31.01 1.45 -20.25
C PHE A 77 32.18 1.12 -21.16
N THR A 78 33.34 0.91 -20.55
CA THR A 78 34.59 0.62 -21.27
C THR A 78 35.08 -0.79 -20.94
N PHE A 79 35.86 -1.37 -21.85
CA PHE A 79 36.44 -2.69 -21.66
C PHE A 79 37.32 -2.79 -20.40
N ALA A 80 37.94 -1.69 -19.98
CA ALA A 80 38.74 -1.64 -18.76
C ALA A 80 37.90 -1.95 -17.50
N GLN A 81 36.62 -1.56 -17.48
CA GLN A 81 35.70 -1.77 -16.35
C GLN A 81 35.19 -3.22 -16.27
N ILE A 82 35.13 -3.93 -17.40
CA ILE A 82 34.67 -5.33 -17.51
C ILE A 82 35.71 -6.34 -16.98
N ARG A 83 36.92 -5.90 -16.67
CA ARG A 83 37.99 -6.77 -16.14
C ARG A 83 37.66 -7.29 -14.74
N ARG A 84 38.33 -8.38 -14.34
CA ARG A 84 38.16 -9.09 -13.05
C ARG A 84 37.99 -8.18 -11.82
N ASN A 85 38.76 -7.10 -11.75
CA ASN A 85 38.74 -6.17 -10.61
C ASN A 85 37.43 -5.34 -10.54
N GLY A 86 36.77 -5.09 -11.68
CA GLY A 86 35.51 -4.34 -11.76
C GLY A 86 34.26 -5.19 -11.53
N LEU A 87 34.38 -6.52 -11.52
CA LEU A 87 33.23 -7.44 -11.39
C LEU A 87 32.74 -7.63 -9.94
N GLY A 88 33.55 -7.25 -8.95
CA GLY A 88 33.25 -7.44 -7.52
C GLY A 88 31.84 -6.96 -7.11
N PRO A 89 31.45 -5.71 -7.42
CA PRO A 89 30.14 -5.16 -7.09
C PRO A 89 28.95 -5.87 -7.76
N TYR A 90 29.16 -6.58 -8.87
CA TYR A 90 28.10 -7.25 -9.64
C TYR A 90 27.87 -8.70 -9.20
N LYS A 91 28.76 -9.30 -8.40
CA LYS A 91 28.58 -10.67 -7.89
C LYS A 91 27.29 -10.85 -7.06
N PRO A 92 26.90 -9.92 -6.14
CA PRO A 92 25.63 -10.03 -5.43
C PRO A 92 24.43 -9.94 -6.37
N GLN A 93 24.48 -9.06 -7.37
CA GLN A 93 23.42 -8.90 -8.36
C GLN A 93 23.25 -10.16 -9.21
N TYR A 94 24.34 -10.75 -9.68
CA TYR A 94 24.33 -12.02 -10.41
C TYR A 94 23.66 -13.14 -9.61
N LYS A 95 23.98 -13.26 -8.31
CA LYS A 95 23.34 -14.25 -7.44
C LYS A 95 21.84 -14.01 -7.26
N LEU A 96 21.42 -12.74 -7.16
CA LEU A 96 20.00 -12.38 -7.04
C LEU A 96 19.22 -12.72 -8.31
N GLU A 97 19.78 -12.46 -9.48
CA GLU A 97 19.15 -12.77 -10.77
C GLU A 97 19.07 -14.29 -11.00
N ALA A 98 20.16 -15.01 -10.76
CA ALA A 98 20.17 -16.47 -10.84
C ALA A 98 19.15 -17.12 -9.89
N ALA A 99 19.07 -16.66 -8.64
CA ALA A 99 18.09 -17.16 -7.67
C ALA A 99 16.63 -16.86 -8.10
N SER A 100 16.41 -15.72 -8.76
CA SER A 100 15.08 -15.36 -9.29
C SER A 100 14.69 -16.20 -10.50
N GLU A 101 15.64 -16.62 -11.34
CA GLU A 101 15.40 -17.51 -12.48
C GLU A 101 15.13 -18.96 -12.04
N GLU A 102 15.84 -19.43 -11.01
CA GLU A 102 15.65 -20.77 -10.43
C GLU A 102 14.35 -20.89 -9.62
N SER A 103 13.84 -19.78 -9.08
CA SER A 103 12.57 -19.77 -8.35
C SER A 103 11.38 -19.92 -9.30
N SER A 104 10.90 -21.16 -9.45
CA SER A 104 9.65 -21.46 -10.17
C SER A 104 8.39 -20.92 -9.47
N THR A 105 8.51 -20.46 -8.22
CA THR A 105 7.39 -19.97 -7.42
C THR A 105 7.21 -18.48 -7.67
N LYS A 106 6.20 -18.11 -8.45
CA LYS A 106 5.77 -16.72 -8.58
C LYS A 106 5.18 -16.25 -7.24
N PRO A 107 5.47 -15.02 -6.78
CA PRO A 107 4.86 -14.50 -5.57
C PRO A 107 3.33 -14.49 -5.72
N ASP A 108 2.61 -14.79 -4.63
CA ASP A 108 1.14 -14.81 -4.65
C ASP A 108 0.60 -13.40 -4.90
N VAL A 109 -0.46 -13.31 -5.71
CA VAL A 109 -1.02 -12.02 -6.13
C VAL A 109 -1.73 -11.38 -4.92
N PRO A 110 -1.35 -10.16 -4.50
CA PRO A 110 -1.96 -9.53 -3.34
C PRO A 110 -3.44 -9.24 -3.57
N LYS A 111 -4.24 -9.39 -2.51
CA LYS A 111 -5.63 -8.92 -2.52
C LYS A 111 -5.64 -7.40 -2.43
N LEU A 112 -6.16 -6.74 -3.47
CA LEU A 112 -6.14 -5.28 -3.57
C LEU A 112 -7.35 -4.64 -2.87
N PRO A 113 -7.14 -3.77 -1.87
CA PRO A 113 -8.21 -3.04 -1.20
C PRO A 113 -8.68 -1.84 -2.04
N TRP A 114 -9.50 -2.08 -3.06
CA TRP A 114 -9.94 -1.06 -4.04
C TRP A 114 -10.58 0.23 -3.46
N ARG A 115 -10.99 0.22 -2.19
CA ARG A 115 -11.53 1.39 -1.47
C ARG A 115 -10.46 2.37 -0.99
N GLU A 116 -9.21 1.92 -0.91
CA GLU A 116 -8.08 2.68 -0.37
C GLU A 116 -7.00 2.79 -1.46
N PRO A 117 -7.11 3.78 -2.38
CA PRO A 117 -6.32 3.81 -3.60
C PRO A 117 -4.81 3.91 -3.36
N ILE A 118 -4.39 4.67 -2.36
CA ILE A 118 -2.98 4.81 -1.94
C ILE A 118 -2.40 3.45 -1.51
N LYS A 119 -3.17 2.64 -0.79
CA LYS A 119 -2.74 1.29 -0.38
C LYS A 119 -2.67 0.33 -1.56
N VAL A 120 -3.58 0.45 -2.54
CA VAL A 120 -3.52 -0.34 -3.77
C VAL A 120 -2.24 -0.04 -4.54
N ILE A 121 -1.89 1.24 -4.69
CA ILE A 121 -0.70 1.68 -5.42
C ILE A 121 0.58 1.16 -4.76
N SER A 122 0.73 1.33 -3.45
CA SER A 122 1.90 0.83 -2.70
C SER A 122 2.00 -0.71 -2.71
N LEU A 123 0.89 -1.43 -2.60
CA LEU A 123 0.87 -2.89 -2.72
C LEU A 123 1.28 -3.36 -4.12
N LEU A 124 0.83 -2.66 -5.16
CA LEU A 124 1.23 -2.96 -6.54
C LEU A 124 2.72 -2.70 -6.77
N ASP A 125 3.26 -1.57 -6.31
CA ASP A 125 4.69 -1.27 -6.42
C ASP A 125 5.54 -2.33 -5.69
N THR A 126 5.15 -2.67 -4.45
CA THR A 126 5.82 -3.72 -3.67
C THR A 126 5.77 -5.07 -4.40
N TYR A 127 4.60 -5.48 -4.91
CA TYR A 127 4.46 -6.75 -5.62
C TYR A 127 5.29 -6.77 -6.91
N LEU A 128 5.25 -5.70 -7.70
CA LEU A 128 6.01 -5.60 -8.95
C LEU A 128 7.52 -5.52 -8.71
N SER A 129 7.97 -5.02 -7.55
CA SER A 129 9.38 -5.04 -7.17
C SER A 129 9.92 -6.45 -6.88
N CYS A 130 9.04 -7.38 -6.47
CA CYS A 130 9.38 -8.78 -6.21
C CYS A 130 9.42 -9.65 -7.47
N VAL A 131 8.86 -9.17 -8.59
CA VAL A 131 8.80 -9.90 -9.85
C VAL A 131 9.83 -9.33 -10.81
N ARG A 132 10.69 -10.18 -11.39
CA ARG A 132 11.68 -9.78 -12.39
C ARG A 132 11.27 -10.19 -13.80
N GLY A 133 11.63 -9.36 -14.77
CA GLY A 133 11.50 -9.72 -16.18
C GLY A 133 12.52 -10.78 -16.59
N THR A 134 12.08 -11.76 -17.39
CA THR A 134 12.89 -12.92 -17.79
C THR A 134 14.13 -12.55 -18.61
N ALA A 135 14.05 -11.54 -19.49
CA ALA A 135 15.15 -11.19 -20.40
C ALA A 135 16.11 -10.14 -19.84
N SER A 136 15.63 -9.24 -18.98
CA SER A 136 16.40 -8.08 -18.51
C SER A 136 16.86 -8.18 -17.05
N GLY A 137 16.32 -9.13 -16.28
CA GLY A 137 16.55 -9.23 -14.83
C GLY A 137 16.07 -8.01 -14.05
N CYS A 138 15.38 -7.06 -14.69
CA CYS A 138 14.89 -5.83 -14.09
C CYS A 138 13.61 -6.09 -13.26
N PRO A 139 13.48 -5.54 -12.04
CA PRO A 139 12.23 -5.59 -11.28
C PRO A 139 11.11 -4.90 -12.06
N LEU A 140 9.93 -5.52 -12.15
CA LEU A 140 8.85 -5.13 -13.06
C LEU A 140 8.21 -3.77 -12.69
N ASN A 141 8.47 -3.24 -11.49
CA ASN A 141 7.99 -1.93 -11.07
C ASN A 141 8.59 -0.76 -11.87
N TYR A 142 9.66 -0.98 -12.65
CA TYR A 142 10.13 0.03 -13.62
C TYR A 142 9.01 0.45 -14.60
N THR A 143 8.09 -0.47 -14.95
CA THR A 143 7.01 -0.23 -15.91
C THR A 143 5.96 0.78 -15.41
N ILE A 144 5.86 0.99 -14.09
CA ILE A 144 4.89 1.90 -13.47
C ILE A 144 5.51 3.23 -13.02
N ARG A 145 6.80 3.46 -13.32
CA ARG A 145 7.51 4.70 -13.00
C ARG A 145 6.82 5.92 -13.64
N ARG A 146 6.66 7.01 -12.88
CA ARG A 146 6.01 8.25 -13.36
C ARG A 146 6.67 8.79 -14.65
N ARG A 147 7.99 8.93 -14.64
CA ARG A 147 8.75 9.35 -15.84
C ARG A 147 8.93 8.16 -16.78
N ALA A 148 8.45 8.25 -18.01
CA ALA A 148 8.68 7.22 -19.02
C ALA A 148 10.12 7.20 -19.54
N VAL A 149 10.69 8.39 -19.74
CA VAL A 149 12.06 8.59 -20.22
C VAL A 149 12.97 8.96 -19.05
N PRO A 150 14.09 8.22 -18.82
CA PRO A 150 15.08 8.58 -17.80
C PRO A 150 15.81 9.90 -18.10
N PRO A 151 16.35 10.59 -17.08
CA PRO A 151 17.30 11.68 -17.29
C PRO A 151 18.57 11.23 -18.01
N ALA A 152 19.25 12.16 -18.70
CA ALA A 152 20.54 11.89 -19.31
C ALA A 152 21.56 11.41 -18.26
N ALA A 153 22.48 10.52 -18.64
CA ALA A 153 23.41 9.88 -17.71
C ALA A 153 24.34 10.87 -16.98
N GLY A 154 24.57 12.07 -17.54
CA GLY A 154 25.37 13.13 -16.93
C GLY A 154 24.68 13.85 -15.78
N ASP A 155 23.35 13.97 -15.82
CA ASP A 155 22.55 14.68 -14.80
C ASP A 155 22.14 13.75 -13.64
N ASP A 156 22.46 12.46 -13.74
CA ASP A 156 22.00 11.43 -12.83
C ASP A 156 23.11 10.38 -12.55
N PRO A 157 24.05 10.73 -11.64
CA PRO A 157 25.18 9.86 -11.31
C PRO A 157 24.75 8.58 -10.58
N ALA A 158 25.52 7.50 -10.75
CA ALA A 158 25.22 6.20 -10.14
C ALA A 158 25.18 6.24 -8.60
N THR A 159 25.82 7.23 -7.98
CA THR A 159 25.82 7.47 -6.53
C THR A 159 24.45 7.84 -5.97
N ASN A 160 23.49 8.22 -6.82
CA ASN A 160 22.12 8.52 -6.40
C ASN A 160 21.35 7.27 -5.96
N TYR A 161 21.85 6.07 -6.30
CA TYR A 161 21.16 4.82 -6.07
C TYR A 161 21.89 3.96 -5.04
N ARG A 162 21.13 3.40 -4.10
CA ARG A 162 21.69 2.52 -3.06
C ARG A 162 21.94 1.11 -3.59
N THR A 163 21.13 0.67 -4.56
CA THR A 163 21.25 -0.65 -5.17
C THR A 163 21.17 -0.56 -6.69
N MET A 164 21.76 -1.54 -7.37
CA MET A 164 21.69 -1.66 -8.82
C MET A 164 20.23 -1.79 -9.28
N ASP A 165 19.39 -2.51 -8.55
CA ASP A 165 17.96 -2.61 -8.87
C ASP A 165 17.23 -1.26 -8.82
N GLN A 166 17.52 -0.41 -7.83
CA GLN A 166 16.94 0.93 -7.79
C GLN A 166 17.33 1.73 -9.02
N GLU A 167 18.59 1.62 -9.45
CA GLU A 167 19.07 2.25 -10.68
C GLU A 167 18.38 1.67 -11.92
N LYS A 168 18.25 0.34 -12.04
CA LYS A 168 17.52 -0.32 -13.14
C LYS A 168 16.08 0.16 -13.20
N VAL A 169 15.38 0.22 -12.07
CA VAL A 169 13.98 0.69 -11.99
C VAL A 169 13.88 2.16 -12.39
N ALA A 170 14.83 2.98 -11.95
CA ALA A 170 14.84 4.40 -12.20
C ALA A 170 15.34 4.79 -13.59
N ARG A 171 15.94 3.88 -14.38
CA ARG A 171 16.56 4.22 -15.67
C ARG A 171 16.27 3.26 -16.82
N ALA A 172 15.64 2.11 -16.58
CA ALA A 172 15.27 1.20 -17.65
C ALA A 172 14.43 1.90 -18.73
N PRO A 173 14.72 1.69 -20.02
CA PRO A 173 13.88 2.20 -21.10
C PRO A 173 12.53 1.50 -21.05
N ILE A 174 11.47 2.30 -20.94
CA ILE A 174 10.08 1.83 -21.02
C ILE A 174 9.61 1.83 -22.48
N PHE A 175 10.03 2.85 -23.22
CA PHE A 175 9.79 3.01 -24.65
C PHE A 175 11.11 2.94 -25.40
N LEU A 176 11.04 2.52 -26.66
CA LEU A 176 12.17 2.68 -27.57
C LEU A 176 12.49 4.17 -27.75
N PRO A 177 13.77 4.54 -28.01
CA PRO A 177 14.14 5.91 -28.30
C PRO A 177 13.24 6.51 -29.40
N GLY A 178 12.51 7.59 -29.09
CA GLY A 178 11.61 8.27 -30.03
C GLY A 178 10.13 7.87 -30.00
N ALA A 179 9.72 6.92 -29.15
CA ALA A 179 8.29 6.68 -28.92
C ALA A 179 7.69 7.75 -28.00
N ALA A 180 6.62 8.41 -28.44
CA ALA A 180 5.91 9.42 -27.67
C ALA A 180 5.24 8.80 -26.43
N ASP A 181 5.27 9.52 -25.30
CA ASP A 181 4.46 9.18 -24.13
C ASP A 181 2.98 9.34 -24.52
N LEU A 182 2.17 8.31 -24.31
CA LEU A 182 0.74 8.41 -24.58
C LEU A 182 0.13 9.31 -23.52
N ASN A 183 -0.36 10.47 -23.96
CA ASN A 183 -0.92 11.56 -23.17
C ASN A 183 -1.70 11.10 -21.92
N GLU A 184 -1.41 11.75 -20.79
CA GLU A 184 -2.24 11.71 -19.58
C GLU A 184 -3.53 12.48 -19.86
N ASP A 185 -4.54 11.81 -20.42
CA ASP A 185 -5.88 12.39 -20.48
C ASP A 185 -6.51 12.37 -19.07
N ASP A 186 -7.06 13.50 -18.62
CA ASP A 186 -7.82 13.58 -17.38
C ASP A 186 -9.10 12.72 -17.48
N VAL A 187 -9.08 11.55 -16.83
CA VAL A 187 -10.20 10.60 -16.91
C VAL A 187 -11.14 10.75 -15.71
N SER A 188 -12.36 11.23 -15.95
CA SER A 188 -13.43 11.29 -14.95
C SER A 188 -14.20 9.95 -14.85
N GLY A 189 -14.42 9.44 -13.62
CA GLY A 189 -15.25 8.25 -13.36
C GLY A 189 -14.71 7.33 -12.26
N GLU A 190 -15.35 6.16 -12.06
CA GLU A 190 -14.88 5.16 -11.10
C GLU A 190 -13.61 4.44 -11.62
N PRO A 191 -12.52 4.36 -10.82
CA PRO A 191 -11.20 3.93 -11.30
C PRO A 191 -11.20 2.58 -12.02
N TRP A 192 -11.89 1.59 -11.45
CA TRP A 192 -11.93 0.25 -12.02
C TRP A 192 -12.69 0.17 -13.35
N SER A 193 -13.72 1.01 -13.54
CA SER A 193 -14.48 1.07 -14.78
C SER A 193 -13.66 1.63 -15.94
N GLN A 194 -12.71 2.53 -15.65
CA GLN A 194 -11.79 3.07 -16.65
C GLN A 194 -10.68 2.06 -16.99
N VAL A 195 -10.11 1.38 -15.99
CA VAL A 195 -9.12 0.30 -16.19
C VAL A 195 -9.68 -0.83 -17.07
N LYS A 196 -10.96 -1.16 -16.94
CA LYS A 196 -11.59 -2.17 -17.79
C LYS A 196 -11.58 -1.82 -19.28
N LYS A 197 -11.67 -0.53 -19.62
CA LYS A 197 -11.66 -0.07 -21.02
C LYS A 197 -10.29 -0.23 -21.65
N THR A 198 -9.22 0.02 -20.89
CA THR A 198 -7.83 -0.09 -21.36
C THR A 198 -7.30 -1.53 -21.36
N ARG A 199 -8.06 -2.51 -20.86
CA ARG A 199 -7.70 -3.94 -20.87
C ARG A 199 -7.38 -4.46 -22.28
N HIS A 200 -8.07 -3.97 -23.31
CA HIS A 200 -7.87 -4.41 -24.69
C HIS A 200 -6.54 -3.95 -25.29
N ASP A 201 -5.95 -2.89 -24.73
CA ASP A 201 -4.68 -2.31 -25.21
C ASP A 201 -3.46 -3.16 -24.83
N ARG A 202 -3.65 -4.21 -24.01
CA ARG A 202 -2.60 -5.14 -23.53
C ARG A 202 -1.40 -4.43 -22.87
N SER A 203 -1.55 -3.18 -22.44
CA SER A 203 -0.51 -2.38 -21.79
C SER A 203 -0.77 -2.26 -20.29
N GLY A 204 0.05 -2.92 -19.48
CA GLY A 204 -0.01 -2.86 -18.02
C GLY A 204 0.24 -1.45 -17.47
N ARG A 205 1.18 -0.71 -18.08
CA ARG A 205 1.48 0.69 -17.73
C ARG A 205 0.28 1.59 -17.95
N LYS A 206 -0.39 1.45 -19.10
CA LYS A 206 -1.59 2.24 -19.41
C LYS A 206 -2.69 1.97 -18.39
N MET A 207 -2.94 0.70 -18.05
CA MET A 207 -3.90 0.33 -17.01
C MET A 207 -3.55 0.97 -15.66
N TYR A 208 -2.28 0.89 -15.24
CA TYR A 208 -1.82 1.47 -13.99
C TYR A 208 -1.97 3.00 -13.97
N ASN A 209 -1.50 3.70 -15.01
CA ASN A 209 -1.60 5.15 -15.09
C ASN A 209 -3.06 5.60 -15.12
N THR A 210 -3.94 4.96 -15.90
CA THR A 210 -5.37 5.27 -15.88
C THR A 210 -6.00 5.03 -14.51
N TYR A 211 -5.57 3.98 -13.79
CA TYR A 211 -6.02 3.76 -12.41
C TYR A 211 -5.56 4.90 -11.50
N VAL A 212 -4.27 5.26 -11.52
CA VAL A 212 -3.70 6.33 -10.71
C VAL A 212 -4.37 7.67 -11.02
N SER A 213 -4.49 8.04 -12.29
CA SER A 213 -5.13 9.30 -12.70
C SER A 213 -6.61 9.34 -12.32
N SER A 214 -7.33 8.22 -12.35
CA SER A 214 -8.74 8.19 -11.95
C SER A 214 -8.92 8.12 -10.42
N ALA A 215 -8.03 7.43 -9.72
CA ALA A 215 -8.11 7.19 -8.28
C ALA A 215 -7.47 8.30 -7.45
N LEU A 216 -6.48 9.00 -7.99
CA LEU A 216 -5.76 10.12 -7.36
C LEU A 216 -5.79 11.37 -8.25
N GLY A 217 -6.72 11.45 -9.20
CA GLY A 217 -6.91 12.66 -10.00
C GLY A 217 -7.34 13.83 -9.12
N ALA A 218 -7.21 15.05 -9.65
CA ALA A 218 -7.49 16.30 -8.93
C ALA A 218 -8.83 16.26 -8.18
N ASN A 219 -9.88 15.75 -8.83
CA ASN A 219 -11.22 15.65 -8.21
C ASN A 219 -11.28 14.71 -6.99
N HIS A 220 -10.52 13.60 -7.00
CA HIS A 220 -10.50 12.68 -5.85
C HIS A 220 -9.70 13.28 -4.71
N LEU A 221 -8.54 13.86 -5.01
CA LEU A 221 -7.71 14.57 -4.03
C LEU A 221 -8.53 15.67 -3.35
N ASP A 222 -9.23 16.50 -4.12
CA ASP A 222 -10.09 17.55 -3.58
C ASP A 222 -11.21 17.00 -2.70
N HIS A 223 -11.82 15.88 -3.09
CA HIS A 223 -12.87 15.24 -2.30
C HIS A 223 -12.32 14.65 -0.99
N GLU A 224 -11.14 14.04 -1.01
CA GLU A 224 -10.47 13.48 0.16
C GLU A 224 -10.02 14.58 1.12
N VAL A 225 -9.36 15.63 0.61
CA VAL A 225 -8.98 16.84 1.35
C VAL A 225 -10.22 17.45 1.99
N LYS A 226 -11.30 17.68 1.22
CA LYS A 226 -12.56 18.21 1.76
C LYS A 226 -13.17 17.31 2.83
N GLY A 227 -13.10 15.99 2.66
CA GLY A 227 -13.54 15.00 3.64
C GLY A 227 -12.76 15.10 4.95
N LEU A 228 -11.43 15.16 4.88
CA LEU A 228 -10.54 15.30 6.04
C LEU A 228 -10.73 16.64 6.75
N HIS A 229 -10.84 17.75 6.01
CA HIS A 229 -11.18 19.05 6.58
C HIS A 229 -12.54 19.04 7.27
N SER A 230 -13.55 18.37 6.69
CA SER A 230 -14.87 18.21 7.32
C SER A 230 -14.80 17.37 8.59
N ILE A 231 -13.98 16.32 8.62
CA ILE A 231 -13.73 15.52 9.83
C ILE A 231 -13.11 16.42 10.92
N LEU A 232 -12.05 17.15 10.60
CA LEU A 232 -11.36 18.05 11.52
C LEU A 232 -12.30 19.14 12.08
N GLN A 233 -13.14 19.75 11.23
CA GLN A 233 -14.10 20.78 11.64
C GLN A 233 -15.21 20.26 12.55
N ASN A 234 -15.68 19.03 12.30
CA ASN A 234 -16.80 18.44 13.05
C ASN A 234 -16.33 17.64 14.27
N LEU A 235 -15.03 17.39 14.40
CA LEU A 235 -14.46 16.66 15.52
C LEU A 235 -14.60 17.50 16.78
N THR A 236 -15.36 16.99 17.76
CA THR A 236 -15.63 17.74 18.99
C THR A 236 -15.37 16.92 20.26
N TYR A 237 -14.79 17.59 21.25
CA TYR A 237 -14.55 17.07 22.58
C TYR A 237 -15.35 17.85 23.61
N THR A 238 -16.39 17.21 24.17
CA THR A 238 -17.27 17.79 25.19
C THR A 238 -16.96 17.28 26.61
N GLY A 239 -15.82 16.62 26.81
CA GLY A 239 -15.46 15.95 28.06
C GLY A 239 -15.40 14.41 27.96
N PRO A 240 -14.94 13.74 29.04
CA PRO A 240 -14.69 12.31 29.04
C PRO A 240 -15.99 11.51 28.98
N LYS A 241 -16.12 10.62 27.99
CA LYS A 241 -17.18 9.61 27.90
C LYS A 241 -16.55 8.21 27.84
N ARG A 242 -17.35 7.17 28.07
CA ARG A 242 -16.90 5.76 28.20
C ARG A 242 -15.88 5.30 27.15
N ASN A 243 -16.01 5.74 25.90
CA ASN A 243 -15.12 5.37 24.79
C ASN A 243 -14.54 6.60 24.05
N TRP A 244 -14.68 7.79 24.64
CA TRP A 244 -14.27 9.06 24.03
C TRP A 244 -13.50 9.87 25.07
N THR A 245 -12.18 9.74 25.02
CA THR A 245 -11.22 10.45 25.88
C THR A 245 -10.55 11.57 25.10
N LEU A 246 -9.83 12.45 25.80
CA LEU A 246 -9.04 13.49 25.15
C LEU A 246 -7.97 12.88 24.24
N ASP A 247 -7.34 11.77 24.67
CA ASP A 247 -6.33 11.09 23.87
C ASP A 247 -6.91 10.58 22.55
N ASN A 248 -8.11 9.97 22.58
CA ASN A 248 -8.79 9.54 21.35
C ASN A 248 -9.13 10.70 20.40
N PHE A 249 -9.40 11.88 20.95
CA PHE A 249 -9.64 13.09 20.17
C PHE A 249 -8.34 13.59 19.51
N LEU A 250 -7.25 13.66 20.26
CA LEU A 250 -5.94 14.09 19.75
C LEU A 250 -5.38 13.09 18.72
N THR A 251 -5.54 11.78 18.95
CA THR A 251 -5.14 10.75 17.97
C THR A 251 -5.89 10.92 16.66
N LYS A 252 -7.20 11.17 16.69
CA LYS A 252 -7.96 11.42 15.44
C LYS A 252 -7.53 12.69 14.70
N HIS A 253 -7.12 13.73 15.42
CA HIS A 253 -6.49 14.90 14.79
C HIS A 253 -5.17 14.50 14.14
N ALA A 254 -4.28 13.81 14.87
CA ALA A 254 -2.99 13.37 14.36
C ALA A 254 -3.12 12.47 13.12
N ASP A 255 -4.02 11.49 13.14
CA ASP A 255 -4.30 10.61 11.99
C ASP A 255 -4.78 11.42 10.76
N ALA A 256 -5.61 12.44 10.97
CA ALA A 256 -6.08 13.33 9.90
C ALA A 256 -4.96 14.24 9.36
N HIS A 257 -4.03 14.69 10.21
CA HIS A 257 -2.85 15.46 9.77
C HIS A 257 -1.86 14.60 9.00
N GLU A 258 -1.61 13.35 9.43
CA GLU A 258 -0.73 12.41 8.75
C GLU A 258 -1.27 12.06 7.35
N THR A 259 -2.58 11.83 7.24
CA THR A 259 -3.24 11.59 5.94
C THR A 259 -3.24 12.82 5.04
N LEU A 260 -3.44 14.03 5.57
CA LEU A 260 -3.27 15.27 4.78
C LEU A 260 -1.82 15.48 4.32
N ALA A 261 -0.83 15.09 5.15
CA ALA A 261 0.58 15.20 4.81
C ALA A 261 0.98 14.23 3.68
N SER A 262 0.45 13.01 3.66
CA SER A 262 0.70 12.08 2.55
C SER A 262 0.08 12.52 1.22
N LEU A 263 -0.98 13.33 1.25
CA LEU A 263 -1.59 13.92 0.05
C LEU A 263 -0.73 15.02 -0.59
N VAL A 264 0.28 15.55 0.12
CA VAL A 264 1.21 16.54 -0.44
C VAL A 264 2.01 15.97 -1.61
N GLU A 265 2.37 14.68 -1.54
CA GLU A 265 3.08 13.99 -2.63
C GLU A 265 2.29 13.96 -3.94
N TYR A 266 0.96 14.04 -3.85
CA TYR A 266 0.05 13.97 -4.98
C TYR A 266 -0.44 15.35 -5.47
N GLY A 267 0.04 16.45 -4.87
CA GLY A 267 -0.20 17.82 -5.35
C GLY A 267 -1.00 18.73 -4.41
N TYR A 268 -1.31 18.29 -3.19
CA TYR A 268 -1.89 19.17 -2.17
C TYR A 268 -0.83 20.10 -1.58
N THR A 269 -1.17 21.36 -1.32
CA THR A 269 -0.24 22.37 -0.78
C THR A 269 0.11 22.20 0.70
N GLY A 270 -0.47 21.18 1.36
CA GLY A 270 -0.35 20.97 2.80
C GLY A 270 -1.34 21.81 3.61
N LEU A 271 -1.55 21.40 4.86
CA LEU A 271 -2.37 22.12 5.81
C LEU A 271 -1.50 23.17 6.53
N ASP A 272 -1.96 24.41 6.55
CA ASP A 272 -1.32 25.46 7.36
C ASP A 272 -1.43 25.14 8.86
N ASP A 273 -0.31 25.18 9.58
CA ASP A 273 -0.24 24.86 11.02
C ASP A 273 -1.17 25.75 11.85
N ARG A 274 -1.36 27.00 11.43
CA ARG A 274 -2.29 27.92 12.10
C ARG A 274 -3.74 27.46 11.94
N LEU A 275 -4.10 26.96 10.76
CA LEU A 275 -5.42 26.41 10.50
C LEU A 275 -5.62 25.08 11.26
N ALA A 276 -4.58 24.26 11.38
CA ALA A 276 -4.58 23.06 12.21
C ALA A 276 -4.91 23.37 13.68
N VAL A 277 -4.21 24.35 14.27
CA VAL A 277 -4.50 24.82 15.64
C VAL A 277 -5.91 25.40 15.74
N SER A 278 -6.39 26.11 14.72
CA SER A 278 -7.77 26.63 14.71
C SER A 278 -8.82 25.51 14.78
N TYR A 279 -8.63 24.40 14.05
CA TYR A 279 -9.54 23.25 14.15
C TYR A 279 -9.48 22.59 15.53
N LEU A 280 -8.29 22.47 16.12
CA LEU A 280 -8.12 21.95 17.47
C LEU A 280 -8.88 22.80 18.51
N LEU A 281 -8.76 24.12 18.43
CA LEU A 281 -9.45 25.06 19.33
C LEU A 281 -10.97 24.99 19.16
N GLN A 282 -11.47 24.92 17.92
CA GLN A 282 -12.90 24.82 17.63
C GLN A 282 -13.51 23.50 18.13
N GLY A 283 -12.74 22.41 18.11
CA GLY A 283 -13.18 21.10 18.54
C GLY A 283 -13.35 20.95 20.05
N ILE A 284 -12.57 21.67 20.85
CA ILE A 284 -12.60 21.54 22.32
C ILE A 284 -13.70 22.43 22.90
N LYS A 285 -14.76 21.80 23.42
CA LYS A 285 -15.93 22.46 24.03
C LYS A 285 -16.06 22.14 25.53
N PHE A 286 -15.00 21.61 26.13
CA PHE A 286 -15.02 21.17 27.52
C PHE A 286 -14.58 22.32 28.43
N ALA A 287 -15.51 22.86 29.21
CA ALA A 287 -15.31 24.08 30.01
C ALA A 287 -14.03 24.08 30.89
N PRO A 288 -13.62 22.97 31.55
CA PRO A 288 -12.39 22.95 32.34
C PRO A 288 -11.09 23.15 31.54
N LEU A 289 -11.12 22.97 30.22
CA LEU A 289 -9.98 23.18 29.32
C LEU A 289 -9.98 24.56 28.64
N GLU A 290 -10.94 25.44 28.94
CA GLU A 290 -10.97 26.82 28.39
C GLU A 290 -9.79 27.69 28.89
N SER A 291 -9.20 27.33 30.03
CA SER A 291 -7.93 27.96 30.46
C SER A 291 -6.79 27.70 29.48
N CYS A 292 -6.80 26.53 28.82
CA CYS A 292 -5.81 26.14 27.83
C CYS A 292 -6.04 26.86 26.50
N THR A 293 -7.31 26.95 26.07
CA THR A 293 -7.69 27.66 24.83
C THR A 293 -7.23 29.12 24.91
N THR A 294 -7.50 29.79 26.04
CA THR A 294 -7.07 31.18 26.29
C THR A 294 -5.55 31.33 26.34
N GLN A 295 -4.81 30.38 26.91
CA GLN A 295 -3.35 30.41 26.95
C GLN A 295 -2.71 30.21 25.56
N ILE A 296 -3.25 29.29 24.75
CA ILE A 296 -2.84 29.08 23.36
C ILE A 296 -3.12 30.34 22.55
N LEU A 297 -4.31 30.94 22.75
CA LEU A 297 -4.63 32.24 22.15
C LEU A 297 -3.76 33.36 22.71
N ALA A 298 -3.21 33.33 23.92
CA ALA A 298 -2.32 34.39 24.39
C ALA A 298 -0.92 34.32 23.76
N THR A 299 -0.43 33.11 23.41
CA THR A 299 0.96 32.87 23.03
C THR A 299 1.12 32.66 21.51
N PRO A 300 1.80 33.56 20.78
CA PRO A 300 1.94 33.45 19.32
C PRO A 300 2.57 32.14 18.83
N ARG A 301 3.54 31.60 19.57
CA ARG A 301 4.23 30.33 19.23
C ARG A 301 3.30 29.12 19.26
N LEU A 302 2.40 29.06 20.25
CA LEU A 302 1.43 27.96 20.39
C LEU A 302 0.32 28.02 19.33
N ARG A 303 0.09 29.18 18.71
CA ARG A 303 -0.90 29.31 17.63
C ARG A 303 -0.42 28.79 16.28
N SER A 304 0.88 28.58 16.12
CA SER A 304 1.52 28.12 14.87
C SER A 304 2.15 26.73 15.02
N ASN A 305 1.99 26.05 16.15
CA ASN A 305 2.51 24.70 16.35
C ASN A 305 1.43 23.81 16.97
N PHE A 306 0.96 22.84 16.19
CA PHE A 306 -0.06 21.89 16.62
C PHE A 306 0.44 20.99 17.75
N ASP A 307 1.69 20.52 17.69
CA ASP A 307 2.21 19.55 18.65
C ASP A 307 2.36 20.16 20.06
N ASP A 308 2.83 21.40 20.13
CA ASP A 308 2.95 22.14 21.39
C ASP A 308 1.56 22.45 21.98
N ALA A 309 0.59 22.82 21.14
CA ALA A 309 -0.78 23.07 21.58
C ALA A 309 -1.44 21.77 22.10
N ALA A 310 -1.24 20.65 21.40
CA ALA A 310 -1.74 19.34 21.82
C ALA A 310 -1.09 18.87 23.13
N ALA A 311 0.22 19.11 23.32
CA ALA A 311 0.91 18.80 24.57
C ALA A 311 0.33 19.56 25.76
N LEU A 312 0.03 20.86 25.61
CA LEU A 312 -0.59 21.68 26.65
C LEU A 312 -1.94 21.11 27.10
N TYR A 313 -2.77 20.64 26.16
CA TYR A 313 -4.04 19.99 26.48
C TYR A 313 -3.85 18.68 27.25
N ARG A 314 -2.85 17.86 26.89
CA ARG A 314 -2.55 16.61 27.61
C ARG A 314 -2.14 16.90 29.05
N ASP A 315 -1.24 17.86 29.26
CA ASP A 315 -0.72 18.23 30.58
C ASP A 315 -1.83 18.73 31.51
N MET A 316 -2.70 19.58 31.00
CA MET A 316 -3.83 20.10 31.77
C MET A 316 -4.88 19.02 32.06
N HIS A 317 -5.09 18.08 31.14
CA HIS A 317 -5.95 16.93 31.39
C HIS A 317 -5.40 15.97 32.45
N LEU A 318 -4.08 15.75 32.46
CA LEU A 318 -3.38 15.00 33.51
C LEU A 318 -3.53 15.68 34.87
N SER A 319 -3.35 17.01 34.93
CA SER A 319 -3.56 17.81 36.14
C SER A 319 -5.00 17.71 36.67
N LEU A 320 -6.01 17.74 35.78
CA LEU A 320 -7.41 17.55 36.16
C LEU A 320 -7.70 16.15 36.69
N LYS A 321 -7.14 15.10 36.07
CA LYS A 321 -7.25 13.71 36.56
C LYS A 321 -6.63 13.55 37.95
N ALA A 322 -5.46 14.16 38.18
CA ALA A 322 -4.80 14.13 39.48
C ALA A 322 -5.68 14.78 40.58
N LYS A 323 -6.32 15.92 40.28
CA LYS A 323 -7.25 16.59 41.20
C LYS A 323 -8.53 15.78 41.46
N GLN A 324 -9.07 15.08 40.46
CA GLN A 324 -10.27 14.23 40.62
C GLN A 324 -9.98 12.93 41.40
N GLY A 325 -8.78 12.36 41.27
CA GLY A 325 -8.37 11.13 41.97
C GLY A 325 -8.29 11.25 43.50
N VAL A 326 -8.23 12.48 44.02
CA VAL A 326 -8.17 12.75 45.48
C VAL A 326 -9.57 12.69 46.13
N ASN A 327 -10.65 12.91 45.36
CA ASN A 327 -11.99 13.12 45.93
C ASN A 327 -12.92 11.90 45.94
N HIS A 328 -12.43 10.68 45.70
CA HIS A 328 -13.30 9.49 45.69
C HIS A 328 -12.76 8.27 46.46
N ARG A 329 -11.90 8.48 47.45
CA ARG A 329 -11.76 7.51 48.54
C ARG A 329 -12.62 7.98 49.70
N ASN A 330 -13.84 7.46 49.74
CA ASN A 330 -14.76 7.63 50.86
C ASN A 330 -14.02 7.29 52.17
N VAL A 331 -13.63 8.31 52.92
CA VAL A 331 -13.19 8.21 54.31
C VAL A 331 -14.44 8.06 55.16
N SER A 332 -15.09 6.89 55.09
CA SER A 332 -16.25 6.58 55.91
C SER A 332 -16.43 5.07 56.01
N GLU A 333 -15.59 4.41 56.81
CA GLU A 333 -15.98 3.30 57.69
C GLU A 333 -14.75 2.83 58.48
N LEU A 334 -14.33 3.63 59.45
CA LEU A 334 -13.66 3.12 60.63
C LEU A 334 -14.74 2.57 61.57
N ARG A 335 -15.40 1.47 61.17
CA ARG A 335 -16.15 0.63 62.08
C ARG A 335 -15.41 -0.70 62.16
N SER A 336 -14.86 -0.96 63.33
CA SER A 336 -14.24 -2.21 63.75
C SER A 336 -15.24 -3.37 63.63
N GLY A 337 -15.36 -3.91 62.43
CA GLY A 337 -16.06 -5.15 62.14
C GLY A 337 -15.16 -6.00 61.27
N THR A 338 -14.75 -7.16 61.78
CA THR A 338 -13.99 -8.20 61.07
C THR A 338 -14.50 -8.35 59.63
N LYS A 339 -13.64 -8.01 58.66
CA LYS A 339 -13.94 -8.17 57.24
C LYS A 339 -13.99 -9.66 56.91
N LEU A 340 -15.20 -10.21 56.73
CA LEU A 340 -15.35 -11.50 56.07
C LEU A 340 -15.18 -11.32 54.57
N GLU A 341 -14.21 -12.03 54.00
CA GLU A 341 -14.00 -12.06 52.56
C GLU A 341 -14.83 -13.19 51.93
N ASP A 342 -15.41 -12.95 50.75
CA ASP A 342 -16.24 -13.93 50.02
C ASP A 342 -15.36 -14.96 49.27
N ARG A 343 -14.71 -15.82 50.07
CA ARG A 343 -13.83 -16.92 49.64
C ARG A 343 -14.40 -18.28 50.09
N TYR A 344 -13.76 -19.36 49.62
CA TYR A 344 -14.05 -20.70 50.10
C TYR A 344 -13.31 -20.93 51.41
N TYR A 345 -14.05 -21.11 52.51
CA TYR A 345 -13.50 -21.45 53.82
C TYR A 345 -13.46 -22.97 53.95
N SER A 346 -12.37 -23.50 54.49
CA SER A 346 -12.32 -24.92 54.86
C SER A 346 -13.28 -25.21 56.02
N THR A 347 -13.60 -26.48 56.27
CA THR A 347 -14.54 -26.89 57.32
C THR A 347 -14.12 -26.40 58.71
N GLU A 348 -12.84 -26.51 59.03
CA GLU A 348 -12.28 -26.07 60.32
C GLU A 348 -12.27 -24.54 60.48
N GLU A 349 -12.13 -23.80 59.38
CA GLU A 349 -12.20 -22.33 59.38
C GLU A 349 -13.65 -21.84 59.45
N PHE A 350 -14.57 -22.58 58.84
CA PHE A 350 -15.99 -22.27 58.89
C PHE A 350 -16.56 -22.49 60.29
N GLU A 351 -16.11 -23.52 61.02
CA GLU A 351 -16.53 -23.75 62.40
C GLU A 351 -16.13 -22.63 63.36
N LYS A 352 -14.97 -21.99 63.12
CA LYS A 352 -14.45 -20.87 63.92
C LYS A 352 -15.14 -19.52 63.63
N LEU A 353 -15.97 -19.44 62.59
CA LEU A 353 -16.76 -18.25 62.27
C LEU A 353 -17.96 -18.14 63.22
N SER A 354 -18.22 -16.93 63.72
CA SER A 354 -19.42 -16.66 64.50
C SER A 354 -20.69 -16.83 63.63
N GLU A 355 -21.83 -17.03 64.27
CA GLU A 355 -23.11 -17.23 63.57
C GLU A 355 -23.47 -16.02 62.68
N ASP A 356 -23.26 -14.80 63.18
CA ASP A 356 -23.42 -13.55 62.41
C ASP A 356 -22.50 -13.47 61.18
N GLN A 357 -21.28 -14.04 61.29
CA GLN A 357 -20.32 -14.07 60.20
C GLN A 357 -20.72 -15.09 59.12
N LYS A 358 -21.27 -16.25 59.54
CA LYS A 358 -21.81 -17.26 58.63
C LYS A 358 -23.00 -16.71 57.83
N ASP A 359 -23.94 -16.02 58.49
CA ASP A 359 -25.09 -15.39 57.84
C ASP A 359 -24.68 -14.33 56.83
N LYS A 360 -23.66 -13.53 57.16
CA LYS A 360 -23.10 -12.54 56.24
C LYS A 360 -22.46 -13.18 55.02
N LEU A 361 -21.78 -14.32 55.19
CA LEU A 361 -21.21 -15.10 54.08
C LEU A 361 -22.30 -15.70 53.18
N PHE A 362 -23.39 -16.20 53.76
CA PHE A 362 -24.54 -16.71 53.01
C PHE A 362 -25.17 -15.63 52.14
N ARG A 363 -25.40 -14.43 52.69
CA ARG A 363 -25.93 -13.28 51.93
C ARG A 363 -25.02 -12.88 50.76
N LEU A 364 -23.71 -12.82 50.98
CA LEU A 364 -22.74 -12.51 49.91
C LEU A 364 -22.76 -13.56 48.78
N ARG A 365 -22.93 -14.85 49.12
CA ARG A 365 -23.03 -15.93 48.13
C ARG A 365 -24.35 -15.89 47.36
N GLU A 366 -25.44 -15.54 48.02
CA GLU A 366 -26.77 -15.38 47.39
C GLU A 366 -26.76 -14.21 46.39
N GLU A 367 -26.22 -13.06 46.78
CA GLU A 367 -26.03 -11.88 45.91
C GLU A 367 -25.16 -12.19 44.68
N ARG A 368 -24.09 -12.98 44.85
CA ARG A 368 -23.25 -13.45 43.74
C ARG A 368 -24.03 -14.35 42.77
N SER A 369 -24.86 -15.24 43.29
CA SER A 369 -25.66 -16.16 42.49
C SER A 369 -26.67 -15.41 41.62
N ASP A 370 -27.30 -14.37 42.15
CA ASP A 370 -28.27 -13.54 41.44
C ASP A 370 -27.62 -12.59 40.43
N ALA A 371 -26.44 -12.05 40.76
CA ALA A 371 -25.64 -11.29 39.80
C ALA A 371 -25.21 -12.14 38.60
N SER A 372 -24.84 -13.40 38.82
CA SER A 372 -24.49 -14.35 37.76
C SER A 372 -25.69 -14.67 36.85
N LYS A 373 -26.87 -14.93 37.43
CA LYS A 373 -28.12 -15.17 36.68
C LYS A 373 -28.53 -13.96 35.84
N LYS A 374 -28.42 -12.74 36.39
CA LYS A 374 -28.70 -11.49 35.65
C LYS A 374 -27.77 -11.31 34.45
N LYS A 375 -26.48 -11.61 34.61
CA LYS A 375 -25.48 -11.51 33.53
C LYS A 375 -25.76 -12.52 32.41
N ALA A 376 -26.14 -13.76 32.75
CA ALA A 376 -26.52 -14.77 31.77
C ALA A 376 -27.75 -14.37 30.94
N ASN A 377 -28.80 -13.84 31.57
CA ASN A 377 -30.01 -13.38 30.88
C ASN A 377 -29.74 -12.18 29.96
N SER A 378 -28.86 -11.24 30.37
CA SER A 378 -28.48 -10.09 29.52
C SER A 378 -27.77 -10.53 28.23
N LYS A 379 -26.90 -11.55 28.32
CA LYS A 379 -26.14 -12.08 27.17
C LYS A 379 -27.06 -12.81 26.19
N LYS A 380 -28.06 -13.55 26.68
CA LYS A 380 -29.08 -14.23 25.86
C LYS A 380 -29.95 -13.22 25.10
N LYS A 381 -30.36 -12.11 25.75
CA LYS A 381 -31.16 -11.05 25.12
C LYS A 381 -30.38 -10.27 24.05
N ALA A 382 -29.08 -10.05 24.25
CA ALA A 382 -28.22 -9.42 23.27
C ALA A 382 -28.01 -10.29 22.01
N ALA A 383 -27.79 -11.60 22.19
CA ALA A 383 -27.67 -12.56 21.09
C ALA A 383 -28.94 -12.64 20.24
N GLN A 384 -30.12 -12.65 20.89
CA GLN A 384 -31.41 -12.66 20.18
C GLN A 384 -31.60 -11.39 19.34
N LYS A 385 -31.31 -10.20 19.91
CA LYS A 385 -31.43 -8.92 19.19
C LYS A 385 -30.50 -8.85 17.97
N GLN A 386 -29.32 -9.46 18.05
CA GLN A 386 -28.39 -9.52 16.93
C GLN A 386 -28.87 -10.49 15.83
N ALA A 387 -29.44 -11.64 16.20
CA ALA A 387 -30.05 -12.56 15.25
C ALA A 387 -31.24 -11.93 14.50
N ASP A 388 -32.11 -11.21 15.22
CA ASP A 388 -33.25 -10.51 14.63
C ASP A 388 -32.80 -9.41 13.65
N LYS A 389 -31.72 -8.68 13.98
CA LYS A 389 -31.14 -7.66 13.09
C LYS A 389 -30.62 -8.27 11.78
N VAL A 390 -29.91 -9.40 11.86
CA VAL A 390 -29.39 -10.11 10.68
C VAL A 390 -30.54 -10.65 9.81
N LYS A 391 -31.62 -11.15 10.43
CA LYS A 391 -32.80 -11.62 9.71
C LYS A 391 -33.48 -10.49 8.94
N ASN A 392 -33.66 -9.33 9.56
CA ASN A 392 -34.25 -8.15 8.90
C ASN A 392 -33.38 -7.67 7.73
N GLN A 393 -32.06 -7.56 7.91
CA GLN A 393 -31.13 -7.20 6.83
C GLN A 393 -31.21 -8.18 5.64
N ARG A 394 -31.39 -9.49 5.92
CA ARG A 394 -31.52 -10.50 4.86
C ARG A 394 -32.83 -10.36 4.08
N GLU A 395 -33.94 -10.04 4.74
CA GLU A 395 -35.22 -9.79 4.07
C GLU A 395 -35.19 -8.48 3.25
N GLU A 396 -34.55 -7.42 3.76
CA GLU A 396 -34.32 -6.18 3.01
C GLU A 396 -33.49 -6.43 1.73
N LEU A 397 -32.41 -7.21 1.83
CA LEU A 397 -31.60 -7.59 0.67
C LEU A 397 -32.38 -8.43 -0.34
N LYS A 398 -33.23 -9.36 0.10
CA LYS A 398 -34.11 -10.12 -0.80
C LYS A 398 -35.11 -9.21 -1.52
N SER A 399 -35.72 -8.27 -0.80
CA SER A 399 -36.66 -7.31 -1.39
C SER A 399 -35.96 -6.40 -2.41
N SER A 400 -34.74 -5.96 -2.12
CA SER A 400 -33.91 -5.13 -3.00
C SER A 400 -33.51 -5.89 -4.25
N LYS A 401 -33.11 -7.16 -4.14
CA LYS A 401 -32.83 -8.03 -5.29
C LYS A 401 -34.05 -8.20 -6.20
N ARG A 402 -35.26 -8.32 -5.64
CA ARG A 402 -36.51 -8.38 -6.42
C ARG A 402 -36.77 -7.06 -7.17
N LYS A 403 -36.52 -5.91 -6.54
CA LYS A 403 -36.65 -4.59 -7.17
C LYS A 403 -35.66 -4.42 -8.33
N ILE A 404 -34.38 -4.77 -8.12
CA ILE A 404 -33.33 -4.72 -9.16
C ILE A 404 -33.72 -5.62 -10.35
N LYS A 405 -34.19 -6.85 -10.09
CA LYS A 405 -34.64 -7.75 -11.16
C LYS A 405 -35.78 -7.15 -11.99
N LYS A 406 -36.76 -6.50 -11.35
CA LYS A 406 -37.85 -5.80 -12.05
C LYS A 406 -37.37 -4.60 -12.85
N ALA A 407 -36.43 -3.82 -12.31
CA ALA A 407 -35.83 -2.69 -13.01
C ALA A 407 -35.08 -3.16 -14.27
N ASN A 408 -34.25 -4.21 -14.16
CA ASN A 408 -33.53 -4.76 -15.30
C ASN A 408 -34.47 -5.31 -16.38
N ALA A 409 -35.57 -5.96 -16.01
CA ALA A 409 -36.58 -6.40 -16.98
C ALA A 409 -37.26 -5.21 -17.71
N ARG A 410 -37.44 -4.08 -17.02
CA ARG A 410 -38.00 -2.85 -17.62
C ARG A 410 -37.01 -2.17 -18.55
N ILE A 411 -35.72 -2.17 -18.21
CA ILE A 411 -34.63 -1.70 -19.08
C ILE A 411 -34.59 -2.53 -20.36
N ALA A 412 -34.59 -3.86 -20.26
CA ALA A 412 -34.58 -4.74 -21.43
C ALA A 412 -35.79 -4.53 -22.36
N LYS A 413 -36.97 -4.25 -21.79
CA LYS A 413 -38.17 -3.93 -22.59
C LYS A 413 -38.09 -2.58 -23.29
N LEU A 414 -37.44 -1.59 -22.67
CA LEU A 414 -37.21 -0.28 -23.31
C LEU A 414 -36.14 -0.37 -24.40
N GLU A 415 -35.12 -1.20 -24.21
CA GLU A 415 -34.09 -1.47 -25.22
C GLU A 415 -34.68 -2.17 -26.46
N SER A 416 -35.57 -3.15 -26.28
CA SER A 416 -36.25 -3.78 -27.42
C SER A 416 -37.18 -2.80 -28.15
N GLN A 417 -37.96 -1.99 -27.43
CA GLN A 417 -38.83 -0.97 -28.04
C GLN A 417 -38.05 0.11 -28.79
N LYS A 418 -36.82 0.41 -28.36
CA LYS A 418 -35.94 1.34 -29.06
C LYS A 418 -35.38 0.71 -30.34
N ALA A 419 -35.01 -0.57 -30.30
CA ALA A 419 -34.57 -1.30 -31.50
C ALA A 419 -35.68 -1.40 -32.56
N ASP A 420 -36.93 -1.65 -32.14
CA ASP A 420 -38.08 -1.71 -33.06
C ASP A 420 -38.40 -0.34 -33.69
N ALA A 421 -38.14 0.77 -32.97
CA ALA A 421 -38.36 2.13 -33.49
C ALA A 421 -37.26 2.62 -34.45
N ASP A 422 -36.03 2.12 -34.28
CA ASP A 422 -34.91 2.45 -35.18
C ASP A 422 -35.01 1.70 -36.53
N ASP A 423 -35.68 0.53 -36.58
CA ASP A 423 -35.91 -0.22 -37.82
C ASP A 423 -37.03 0.40 -38.70
N GLU A 424 -38.09 0.97 -38.11
CA GLU A 424 -39.17 1.65 -38.87
C GLU A 424 -38.73 2.98 -39.51
N LEU A 425 -37.67 3.63 -39.01
CA LEU A 425 -37.12 4.87 -39.58
C LEU A 425 -36.12 4.64 -40.73
N SER A 426 -35.73 3.39 -41.01
CA SER A 426 -34.75 3.07 -42.06
C SER A 426 -35.37 2.77 -43.44
N LEU A 427 -36.70 2.63 -43.53
CA LEU A 427 -37.41 2.19 -44.74
C LEU A 427 -37.99 3.32 -45.63
N ASP A 428 -37.84 4.60 -45.26
CA ASP A 428 -38.47 5.73 -45.99
C ASP A 428 -37.49 6.78 -46.56
N SER A 429 -36.18 6.48 -46.68
CA SER A 429 -35.20 7.46 -47.21
C SER A 429 -34.48 7.09 -48.51
N SER A 430 -34.80 5.94 -49.13
CA SER A 430 -34.16 5.49 -50.37
C SER A 430 -34.93 5.81 -51.67
N GLY A 431 -35.99 6.63 -51.63
CA GLY A 431 -36.88 6.90 -52.77
C GLY A 431 -36.67 8.20 -53.56
N GLU A 432 -35.97 9.22 -53.02
CA GLU A 432 -36.17 10.60 -53.51
C GLU A 432 -34.91 11.41 -53.88
N LEU A 433 -33.79 10.76 -54.23
CA LEU A 433 -32.56 11.47 -54.66
C LEU A 433 -32.00 11.06 -56.03
N GLY A 434 -32.80 10.37 -56.87
CA GLY A 434 -32.43 9.97 -58.23
C GLY A 434 -32.88 10.90 -59.36
N ALA A 435 -33.56 12.01 -59.07
CA ALA A 435 -34.20 12.87 -60.07
C ALA A 435 -33.76 14.34 -59.99
N ALA A 436 -32.47 14.61 -59.79
CA ALA A 436 -31.92 15.95 -59.98
C ALA A 436 -30.44 15.93 -60.40
N ARG A 437 -30.24 16.01 -61.72
CA ARG A 437 -29.08 16.58 -62.42
C ARG A 437 -27.80 15.74 -62.53
N ARG A 438 -27.53 15.37 -63.80
CA ARG A 438 -26.28 15.53 -64.58
C ARG A 438 -24.96 15.11 -63.96
#